data_AF-X1R0T3-F1
#
_entry.id   AF-X1R0T3-F1
#
_cell.length_a   1.000
_cell.length_b   1.000
_cell.length_c   1.000
_cell.angle_alpha   90.00
_cell.angle_beta   90.00
_cell.angle_gamma   90.00
#
_symmetry.space_group_name_H-M   'P 1'
#
loop_
_entity.id
_entity.type
_entity.pdbx_description
1 polymer ?
#
loop_
_entity_poly.entity_id
_entity_poly.type
_entity_poly.pdbx_seq_one_letter_code
_entity_poly.pdbx_strand_id
1 'polypeptide(L)'
;MDSFSSGLSLLFEKMEMISQLFAEMSKNYNSIMIALFDAKGITIGEYYRPHLHLLEKMRIYQKYIDAQKKIIAENRTLLEFSDKFENGERYSGLVEVLKFGNLDFYLLFIIEEDEQNLGKTVEVLNKIESAKPQMENIILQLIQ
;
A
#
# COMPACT_ATOMS: atom_id res chain seq x y z
N MET A 1 -20.51 16.96 23.43
CA MET A 1 -19.10 16.75 23.02
C MET A 1 -18.74 15.28 22.87
N ASP A 2 -19.59 14.33 23.32
CA ASP A 2 -19.22 12.91 23.40
C ASP A 2 -19.33 12.13 22.07
N SER A 3 -20.24 12.50 21.17
CA SER A 3 -20.45 11.79 19.89
C SER A 3 -19.37 12.04 18.84
N PHE A 4 -18.73 13.21 18.87
CA PHE A 4 -17.60 13.52 17.99
C PHE A 4 -16.32 12.79 18.44
N SER A 5 -16.10 12.74 19.76
CA SER A 5 -14.98 12.01 20.34
C SER A 5 -15.08 10.51 20.10
N SER A 6 -16.26 9.92 20.27
CA SER A 6 -16.46 8.47 20.02
C SER A 6 -16.31 8.10 18.55
N GLY A 7 -16.78 8.95 17.64
CA GLY A 7 -16.60 8.76 16.19
C GLY A 7 -15.12 8.78 15.78
N LEU A 8 -14.33 9.70 16.33
CA LEU A 8 -12.88 9.74 16.08
C LEU A 8 -12.16 8.50 16.64
N SER A 9 -12.51 8.06 17.86
CA SER A 9 -11.94 6.85 18.45
C SER A 9 -12.18 5.61 17.60
N LEU A 10 -13.40 5.43 17.09
CA LEU A 10 -13.73 4.32 16.19
C LEU A 10 -12.94 4.36 14.89
N LEU A 11 -12.74 5.56 14.31
CA LEU A 11 -11.91 5.73 13.12
C LEU A 11 -10.46 5.31 13.40
N PHE A 12 -9.88 5.74 14.52
CA PHE A 12 -8.52 5.36 14.90
C PHE A 12 -8.36 3.85 15.09
N GLU A 13 -9.34 3.20 15.74
CA GLU A 13 -9.34 1.75 15.93
C GLU A 13 -9.32 1.02 14.57
N LYS A 14 -10.16 1.44 13.61
CA LYS A 14 -10.19 0.87 12.26
C LYS A 14 -8.85 1.07 11.52
N MET A 15 -8.26 2.26 11.62
CA MET A 15 -6.95 2.55 11.01
C MET A 15 -5.83 1.67 11.60
N GLU A 16 -5.87 1.43 12.91
CA GLU A 16 -4.93 0.55 13.60
C GLU A 16 -5.09 -0.91 13.13
N MET A 17 -6.32 -1.41 13.03
CA MET A 17 -6.59 -2.77 12.53
C MET A 17 -6.05 -2.99 11.11
N ILE A 18 -6.20 -2.00 10.23
CA ILE A 18 -5.65 -2.07 8.86
C ILE A 18 -4.12 -2.08 8.89
N SER A 19 -3.51 -1.26 9.74
CA SER A 19 -2.05 -1.22 9.89
C SER A 19 -1.50 -2.55 10.45
N GLN A 20 -2.22 -3.18 11.39
CA GLN A 20 -1.89 -4.52 11.90
C GLN A 20 -2.01 -5.60 10.83
N LEU A 21 -3.07 -5.56 10.01
CA LEU A 21 -3.22 -6.44 8.85
C LEU A 21 -2.00 -6.32 7.92
N PHE A 22 -1.58 -5.09 7.60
CA PHE A 22 -0.41 -4.86 6.76
C PHE A 22 0.90 -5.33 7.40
N ALA A 23 1.03 -5.21 8.72
CA ALA A 23 2.17 -5.76 9.45
C ALA A 23 2.24 -7.30 9.40
N GLU A 24 1.11 -8.00 9.38
CA GLU A 24 1.08 -9.46 9.20
C GLU A 24 1.36 -9.85 7.76
N MET A 25 0.78 -9.12 6.80
CA MET A 25 1.00 -9.37 5.38
C MET A 25 2.44 -9.16 4.94
N SER A 26 3.10 -8.13 5.46
CA SER A 26 4.49 -7.81 5.09
C SER A 26 5.46 -8.95 5.38
N LYS A 27 5.17 -9.79 6.39
CA LYS A 27 5.95 -11.00 6.71
C LYS A 27 5.89 -12.03 5.58
N ASN A 28 4.77 -12.14 4.88
CA ASN A 28 4.57 -13.11 3.79
C ASN A 28 5.21 -12.65 2.47
N TYR A 29 5.28 -11.33 2.24
CA TYR A 29 5.76 -10.76 0.98
C TYR A 29 7.12 -10.07 1.10
N ASN A 30 7.73 -10.06 2.29
CA ASN A 30 8.95 -9.33 2.61
C ASN A 30 8.88 -7.85 2.16
N SER A 31 7.76 -7.20 2.48
CA SER A 31 7.46 -5.85 1.98
C SER A 31 8.27 -4.78 2.69
N ILE A 32 8.73 -3.77 1.94
CA ILE A 32 9.32 -2.55 2.47
C ILE A 32 8.21 -1.62 3.00
N MET A 33 7.11 -1.51 2.26
CA MET A 33 5.97 -0.66 2.63
C MET A 33 4.68 -1.27 2.08
N ILE A 34 3.61 -1.16 2.87
CA ILE A 34 2.25 -1.39 2.41
C ILE A 34 1.42 -0.21 2.93
N ALA A 35 0.64 0.44 2.09
CA ALA A 35 -0.19 1.55 2.52
C ALA A 35 -1.50 1.64 1.76
N LEU A 36 -2.55 2.03 2.46
CA LEU A 36 -3.86 2.28 1.89
C LEU A 36 -4.18 3.77 2.01
N PHE A 37 -4.52 4.37 0.89
CA PHE A 37 -4.92 5.77 0.80
C PHE A 37 -6.36 5.88 0.31
N ASP A 38 -7.12 6.85 0.83
CA ASP A 38 -8.36 7.26 0.18
C ASP A 38 -8.09 8.09 -1.09
N ALA A 39 -9.14 8.43 -1.83
CA ALA A 39 -9.04 9.27 -3.02
C ALA A 39 -8.51 10.70 -2.78
N LYS A 40 -8.45 11.16 -1.52
CA LYS A 40 -7.91 12.47 -1.14
C LYS A 40 -6.45 12.38 -0.69
N GLY A 41 -5.88 11.18 -0.65
CA GLY A 41 -4.51 10.94 -0.18
C GLY A 41 -4.39 10.81 1.35
N ILE A 42 -5.50 10.66 2.07
CA ILE A 42 -5.48 10.37 3.50
C ILE A 42 -5.06 8.91 3.68
N THR A 43 -3.99 8.69 4.44
CA THR A 43 -3.57 7.35 4.84
C THR A 43 -4.61 6.75 5.78
N ILE A 44 -5.16 5.60 5.38
CA ILE A 44 -6.11 4.81 6.17
C ILE A 44 -5.38 3.77 7.02
N GLY A 45 -4.26 3.25 6.53
CA GLY A 45 -3.39 2.37 7.29
C GLY A 45 -2.09 2.14 6.54
N GLU A 46 -1.02 1.87 7.27
CA GLU A 46 0.30 1.70 6.67
C GLU A 46 1.20 0.79 7.51
N TYR A 47 2.12 0.14 6.81
CA TYR A 47 3.24 -0.60 7.36
C TYR A 47 4.52 -0.12 6.69
N TYR A 48 5.59 -0.03 7.50
CA TYR A 48 6.95 0.13 7.01
C TYR A 48 7.85 -0.95 7.60
N ARG A 49 8.81 -1.42 6.82
CA ARG A 49 9.93 -2.17 7.36
C ARG A 49 10.62 -1.36 8.48
N PRO A 50 11.02 -1.99 9.59
CA PRO A 50 11.82 -1.34 10.61
C PRO A 50 13.05 -0.65 10.01
N HIS A 51 13.41 0.50 10.57
CA HIS A 51 14.61 1.27 10.19
C HIS A 51 14.61 1.86 8.76
N LEU A 52 13.48 1.87 8.04
CA LEU A 52 13.37 2.61 6.78
C LEU A 52 13.54 4.12 7.03
N HIS A 53 14.53 4.73 6.38
CA HIS A 53 14.88 6.13 6.58
C HIS A 53 13.83 7.07 5.98
N LEU A 54 13.73 8.29 6.53
CA LEU A 54 12.75 9.28 6.09
C LEU A 54 12.89 9.62 4.59
N LEU A 55 14.11 9.74 4.07
CA LEU A 55 14.36 10.03 2.66
C LEU A 55 13.86 8.92 1.75
N GLU A 56 14.01 7.66 2.17
CA GLU A 56 13.50 6.49 1.43
C GLU A 56 11.97 6.49 1.40
N LYS A 57 11.33 6.81 2.54
CA LYS A 57 9.86 7.00 2.61
C LYS A 57 9.39 8.08 1.66
N MET A 58 10.02 9.26 1.69
CA MET A 58 9.65 10.38 0.80
C MET A 58 9.77 9.99 -0.68
N ARG A 59 10.80 9.21 -1.04
CA ARG A 59 11.00 8.74 -2.40
C ARG A 59 9.90 7.78 -2.85
N ILE A 60 9.53 6.83 -1.99
CA ILE A 60 8.40 5.92 -2.23
C ILE A 60 7.11 6.73 -2.43
N TYR A 61 6.84 7.71 -1.55
CA TYR A 61 5.66 8.56 -1.66
C TYR A 61 5.60 9.34 -2.97
N GLN A 62 6.73 9.87 -3.44
CA GLN A 62 6.77 10.55 -4.73
C GLN A 62 6.42 9.60 -5.87
N LYS A 63 6.93 8.37 -5.84
CA LYS A 63 6.58 7.34 -6.84
C LYS A 63 5.10 6.96 -6.79
N TYR A 64 4.54 6.83 -5.59
CA TYR A 64 3.11 6.61 -5.41
C TYR A 64 2.28 7.73 -6.04
N ILE A 65 2.61 9.00 -5.80
CA ILE A 65 1.90 10.15 -6.38
C ILE A 65 1.95 10.11 -7.91
N ASP A 66 3.13 9.84 -8.47
CA ASP A 66 3.30 9.74 -9.93
C ASP A 66 2.49 8.57 -10.51
N ALA A 67 2.46 7.44 -9.79
CA ALA A 67 1.69 6.27 -10.15
C ALA A 67 0.18 6.53 -10.12
N GLN A 68 -0.32 7.14 -9.04
CA GLN A 68 -1.73 7.49 -8.87
C GLN A 68 -2.20 8.44 -9.99
N LYS A 69 -1.40 9.46 -10.31
CA LYS A 69 -1.72 10.39 -11.42
C LYS A 69 -1.87 9.67 -12.75
N LYS A 70 -0.96 8.73 -13.06
CA LYS A 70 -1.05 7.92 -14.28
C LYS A 70 -2.27 7.01 -14.28
N ILE A 71 -2.56 6.35 -13.15
CA ILE A 71 -3.76 5.53 -12.97
C ILE A 71 -5.02 6.31 -13.31
N ILE A 72 -5.15 7.54 -12.79
CA ILE A 72 -6.31 8.41 -13.03
C ILE A 72 -6.33 8.87 -14.49
N ALA A 73 -5.21 9.36 -15.03
CA ALA A 73 -5.14 9.91 -16.39
C ALA A 73 -5.39 8.85 -17.47
N GLU A 74 -4.96 7.61 -17.23
CA GLU A 74 -5.08 6.49 -18.17
C GLU A 74 -6.31 5.60 -17.88
N ASN A 75 -7.11 5.92 -16.85
CA ASN A 75 -8.24 5.11 -16.38
C ASN A 75 -7.84 3.64 -16.12
N ARG A 76 -6.72 3.43 -15.45
CA ARG A 76 -6.19 2.10 -15.09
C ARG A 76 -6.67 1.69 -13.71
N THR A 77 -6.54 0.40 -13.41
CA THR A 77 -6.85 -0.18 -12.09
C THR A 77 -5.61 -0.66 -11.34
N LEU A 78 -4.46 -0.71 -12.03
CA LEU A 78 -3.18 -1.19 -11.54
C LEU A 78 -2.05 -0.44 -12.28
N LEU A 79 -1.01 -0.08 -11.54
CA LEU A 79 0.26 0.36 -12.10
C LEU A 79 1.43 -0.20 -11.30
N GLU A 80 2.33 -0.91 -11.99
CA GLU A 80 3.61 -1.34 -11.46
C GLU A 80 4.72 -0.33 -11.80
N PHE A 81 5.73 -0.26 -10.95
CA PHE A 81 6.93 0.56 -11.16
C PHE A 81 8.13 -0.02 -10.42
N SER A 82 9.33 0.36 -10.85
CA SER A 82 10.58 0.06 -10.16
C SER A 82 11.41 1.34 -9.97
N ASP A 83 12.19 1.39 -8.91
CA ASP A 83 13.20 2.43 -8.67
C ASP A 83 14.32 1.87 -7.77
N LYS A 84 15.26 2.73 -7.40
CA LYS A 84 16.36 2.42 -6.48
C LYS A 84 16.47 3.49 -5.41
N PHE A 85 16.89 3.09 -4.21
CA PHE A 85 17.30 4.02 -3.17
C PHE A 85 18.69 4.61 -3.47
N GLU A 86 19.13 5.56 -2.65
CA GLU A 86 20.44 6.22 -2.82
C GLU A 86 21.61 5.27 -2.55
N ASN A 87 21.42 4.30 -1.67
CA ASN A 87 22.40 3.24 -1.38
C ASN A 87 22.56 2.22 -2.54
N GLY A 88 21.72 2.30 -3.57
CA GLY A 88 21.73 1.41 -4.73
C GLY A 88 20.72 0.27 -4.67
N GLU A 89 20.16 -0.04 -3.49
CA GLU A 89 19.15 -1.09 -3.32
C GLU A 89 17.93 -0.80 -4.19
N ARG A 90 17.49 -1.82 -4.93
CA ARG A 90 16.37 -1.71 -5.86
C ARG A 90 15.08 -2.17 -5.22
N TYR A 91 13.99 -1.50 -5.59
CA TYR A 91 12.66 -1.87 -5.14
C TYR A 91 11.66 -1.80 -6.29
N SER A 92 10.69 -2.70 -6.22
CA SER A 92 9.53 -2.72 -7.10
C SER A 92 8.28 -2.39 -6.29
N GLY A 93 7.34 -1.72 -6.93
CA GLY A 93 6.09 -1.33 -6.32
C GLY A 93 4.91 -1.50 -7.26
N LEU A 94 3.74 -1.67 -6.67
CA LEU A 94 2.47 -1.68 -7.38
C LEU A 94 1.45 -0.81 -6.65
N VAL A 95 0.65 -0.08 -7.41
CA VAL A 95 -0.52 0.65 -6.92
C VAL A 95 -1.75 0.03 -7.54
N GLU A 96 -2.63 -0.47 -6.68
CA GLU A 96 -3.93 -1.00 -7.07
C GLU A 96 -5.08 -0.12 -6.61
N VAL A 97 -6.08 0.01 -7.47
CA VAL A 97 -7.35 0.65 -7.13
C VAL A 97 -8.28 -0.39 -6.52
N LEU A 98 -8.77 -0.11 -5.30
CA LEU A 98 -9.85 -0.83 -4.62
C LEU A 98 -11.12 0.03 -4.68
N LYS A 99 -12.26 -0.58 -5.02
CA LYS A 99 -13.52 0.16 -5.21
C LYS A 99 -14.56 -0.27 -4.20
N PHE A 100 -14.80 0.56 -3.20
CA PHE A 100 -15.81 0.33 -2.18
C PHE A 100 -17.03 1.21 -2.44
N GLY A 101 -17.95 0.70 -3.28
CA GLY A 101 -19.10 1.46 -3.74
C GLY A 101 -18.67 2.62 -4.65
N ASN A 102 -18.90 3.86 -4.20
CA ASN A 102 -18.50 5.08 -4.92
C ASN A 102 -17.17 5.68 -4.42
N LEU A 103 -16.48 4.99 -3.52
CA LEU A 103 -15.21 5.42 -2.96
C LEU A 103 -14.07 4.62 -3.57
N ASP A 104 -13.10 5.34 -4.15
CA ASP A 104 -11.85 4.77 -4.62
C ASP A 104 -10.79 4.84 -3.51
N PHE A 105 -10.09 3.72 -3.33
CA PHE A 105 -8.92 3.63 -2.47
C PHE A 105 -7.72 3.14 -3.30
N TYR A 106 -6.53 3.52 -2.87
CA TYR A 106 -5.28 3.17 -3.53
C TYR A 106 -4.43 2.37 -2.57
N LEU A 107 -4.20 1.10 -2.91
CA LEU A 107 -3.36 0.18 -2.15
C LEU A 107 -1.97 0.14 -2.79
N LEU A 108 -0.98 0.59 -2.06
CA LEU A 108 0.43 0.59 -2.43
C LEU A 108 1.13 -0.60 -1.78
N PHE A 109 1.85 -1.39 -2.57
CA PHE A 109 2.88 -2.31 -2.07
C PHE A 109 4.24 -1.91 -2.62
N ILE A 110 5.25 -2.01 -1.76
CA ILE A 110 6.66 -1.91 -2.13
C ILE A 110 7.38 -3.15 -1.61
N ILE A 111 8.13 -3.81 -2.47
CA ILE A 111 8.99 -4.95 -2.15
C ILE A 111 10.42 -4.67 -2.61
N GLU A 112 11.37 -5.26 -1.91
CA GLU A 112 12.77 -5.23 -2.33
C GLU A 112 12.96 -6.17 -3.53
N GLU A 113 13.76 -5.74 -4.52
CA GLU A 113 14.08 -6.59 -5.66
C GLU A 113 15.16 -7.62 -5.27
N ASP A 114 14.99 -8.88 -5.67
CA ASP A 114 16.08 -9.86 -5.61
C ASP A 114 16.98 -9.62 -6.83
N GLU A 115 18.07 -8.88 -6.64
CA GLU A 115 19.01 -8.54 -7.73
C GLU A 115 19.61 -9.78 -8.41
N GLN A 116 19.71 -10.89 -7.68
CA GLN A 116 20.23 -12.15 -8.22
C GLN A 116 19.16 -12.93 -8.97
N ASN A 117 17.87 -12.70 -8.66
CA ASN A 117 16.76 -13.39 -9.28
C ASN A 117 15.48 -12.52 -9.34
N LEU A 118 15.42 -11.65 -10.34
CA LEU A 118 14.24 -10.83 -10.64
C LEU A 118 12.97 -11.65 -10.89
N GLY A 119 13.10 -12.92 -11.29
CA GLY A 119 11.96 -13.83 -11.45
C GLY A 119 11.18 -14.01 -10.14
N LYS A 120 11.88 -14.08 -9.00
CA LYS A 120 11.21 -14.14 -7.69
C LYS A 120 10.46 -12.85 -7.36
N THR A 121 11.02 -11.69 -7.71
CA THR A 121 10.34 -10.40 -7.50
C THR A 121 9.02 -10.39 -8.27
N VAL A 122 9.03 -10.81 -9.55
CA VAL A 122 7.81 -10.92 -10.36
C VAL A 122 6.83 -11.92 -9.76
N GLU A 123 7.28 -13.07 -9.28
CA GLU A 123 6.42 -14.04 -8.60
C GLU A 123 5.75 -13.47 -7.35
N VAL A 124 6.46 -12.66 -6.56
CA VAL A 124 5.88 -11.98 -5.39
C VAL A 124 4.83 -10.96 -5.81
N LEU A 125 5.10 -10.12 -6.82
CA LEU A 125 4.13 -9.15 -7.34
C LEU A 125 2.87 -9.86 -7.84
N ASN A 126 3.01 -10.93 -8.61
CA ASN A 126 1.89 -11.74 -9.10
C ASN A 126 1.06 -12.35 -7.95
N LYS A 127 1.72 -12.78 -6.86
CA LYS A 127 1.03 -13.30 -5.66
C LYS A 127 0.26 -12.20 -4.93
N ILE A 128 0.77 -10.98 -4.88
CA ILE A 128 0.07 -9.83 -4.29
C ILE A 128 -1.17 -9.50 -5.13
N GLU A 129 -1.01 -9.38 -6.45
CA GLU A 129 -2.14 -9.10 -7.36
C GLU A 129 -3.22 -10.19 -7.26
N SER A 130 -2.81 -11.46 -7.21
CA SER A 130 -3.74 -12.59 -7.06
C SER A 130 -4.47 -12.59 -5.71
N ALA A 131 -3.86 -12.03 -4.66
CA ALA A 131 -4.47 -11.92 -3.34
C ALA A 131 -5.48 -10.77 -3.23
N LYS A 132 -5.57 -9.90 -4.25
CA LYS A 132 -6.43 -8.71 -4.25
C LYS A 132 -7.85 -8.97 -3.75
N PRO A 133 -8.62 -9.95 -4.28
CA PRO A 133 -10.01 -10.12 -3.88
C PRO A 133 -10.15 -10.43 -2.38
N GLN A 134 -9.19 -11.16 -1.81
CA GLN A 134 -9.18 -11.47 -0.39
C GLN A 134 -8.84 -10.23 0.44
N MET A 135 -7.83 -9.47 0.02
CA MET A 135 -7.44 -8.21 0.68
C MET A 135 -8.59 -7.20 0.66
N GLU A 136 -9.25 -7.03 -0.49
CA GLU A 136 -10.37 -6.13 -0.67
C GLU A 136 -11.53 -6.47 0.28
N ASN A 137 -11.86 -7.76 0.43
CA ASN A 137 -12.87 -8.22 1.37
C ASN A 137 -12.51 -7.95 2.83
N ILE A 138 -11.27 -8.22 3.24
CA ILE A 138 -10.82 -7.99 4.62
C ILE A 138 -10.82 -6.49 4.92
N ILE A 139 -10.25 -5.67 4.04
CA ILE A 139 -10.22 -4.21 4.19
C ILE A 139 -11.64 -3.65 4.26
N LEU A 140 -12.56 -4.12 3.41
CA LEU A 140 -13.95 -3.69 3.44
C LEU A 140 -14.60 -4.00 4.80
N GLN A 141 -14.36 -5.19 5.36
CA GLN A 141 -14.88 -5.57 6.68
C GLN A 141 -14.32 -4.70 7.81
N LEU A 142 -13.06 -4.24 7.69
CA LEU A 142 -12.44 -3.36 8.68
C LEU A 142 -12.93 -1.90 8.57
N ILE A 143 -13.29 -1.46 7.36
CA ILE A 143 -13.74 -0.08 7.13
C ILE A 143 -15.25 0.08 7.42
N GLN A 144 -16.06 -0.97 7.20
CA GLN A 144 -17.49 -1.00 7.56
C GLN A 144 -17.71 -0.91 9.07
#